data_AF-A0A8T1T2K9-F1
#
_entry.id   AF-A0A8T1T2K9-F1
#
_cell.length_a   1.000
_cell.length_b   1.000
_cell.length_c   1.000
_cell.angle_alpha   90.00
_cell.angle_beta   90.00
_cell.angle_gamma   90.00
#
_symmetry.space_group_name_H-M   'P 1'
#
loop_
_entity.id
_entity.type
_entity.pdbx_description
1 polymer ?
#
loop_
_entity_poly.entity_id
_entity_poly.type
_entity_poly.pdbx_seq_one_letter_code
_entity_poly.pdbx_strand_id
1 'polypeptide(L)'
;NAHPIRAQPYRVAPHAKTAIEREVQDMLQMGIIRPSSSAWASPVVLVPKPDGEIRFCVDYRKLNAVTCPDNYPMPRTDELLEKLGRAQFISTLDLTKGYWQVPLDESAKERSAFITHVGLYEFNVLPFGLRNAPATFQKLVDSLLAGLGESAVAYLDDVAIFSDSWAEHLEHLQKVFERIREWPVPKSKKQVQSFLGLAGYYRRFVPHYSQ
;
A
#
# COMPACT_ATOMS: atom_id res chain seq x y z
N ASN A 1 11.32 24.30 1.82
CA ASN A 1 11.65 22.95 1.32
C ASN A 1 12.79 22.37 2.15
N ALA A 2 12.63 21.14 2.63
CA ALA A 2 13.70 20.44 3.34
C ALA A 2 14.79 20.00 2.35
N HIS A 3 16.05 20.06 2.78
CA HIS A 3 17.18 19.57 1.98
C HIS A 3 17.18 18.03 1.92
N PRO A 4 17.65 17.43 0.81
CA PRO A 4 17.73 15.99 0.67
C PRO A 4 18.57 15.32 1.76
N ILE A 5 18.04 14.22 2.29
CA ILE A 5 18.74 13.39 3.28
C ILE A 5 19.22 12.12 2.58
N ARG A 6 20.53 11.91 2.58
CA ARG A 6 21.17 10.72 2.03
C ARG A 6 21.75 9.87 3.14
N ALA A 7 21.10 8.74 3.43
CA ALA A 7 21.61 7.74 4.35
C ALA A 7 22.42 6.66 3.60
N GLN A 8 23.25 5.94 4.36
CA GLN A 8 24.01 4.79 3.86
C GLN A 8 23.19 3.51 4.04
N PRO A 9 23.33 2.51 3.15
CA PRO A 9 22.67 1.22 3.32
C PRO A 9 23.15 0.53 4.60
N TYR A 10 22.23 -0.13 5.30
CA TYR A 10 22.58 -0.91 6.48
C TYR A 10 23.38 -2.16 6.11
N ARG A 11 24.26 -2.59 7.02
CA ARG A 11 24.96 -3.86 6.88
C ARG A 11 23.98 -5.01 7.15
N VAL A 12 23.95 -5.97 6.25
CA VAL A 12 23.09 -7.15 6.33
C VAL A 12 23.88 -8.43 6.09
N ALA A 13 23.43 -9.53 6.69
CA ALA A 13 24.02 -10.85 6.51
C ALA A 13 23.87 -11.33 5.05
N PRO A 14 24.71 -12.27 4.57
CA PRO A 14 24.66 -12.73 3.18
C PRO A 14 23.28 -13.23 2.72
N HIS A 15 22.58 -14.03 3.54
CA HIS A 15 21.23 -14.52 3.20
C HIS A 15 20.20 -13.39 3.05
N ALA A 16 20.34 -12.33 3.85
CA ALA A 16 19.50 -11.13 3.78
C ALA A 16 19.78 -10.30 2.52
N LYS A 17 21.02 -10.30 2.00
CA LYS A 17 21.35 -9.65 0.72
C LYS A 17 20.59 -10.29 -0.44
N THR A 18 20.57 -11.62 -0.49
CA THR A 18 19.85 -12.36 -1.54
C THR A 18 18.34 -12.07 -1.49
N ALA A 19 17.76 -11.94 -0.29
CA ALA A 19 16.36 -11.57 -0.12
C ALA A 19 16.07 -10.15 -0.66
N ILE A 20 16.95 -9.18 -0.39
CA ILE A 20 16.86 -7.81 -0.92
C ILE A 20 16.95 -7.81 -2.45
N GLU A 21 17.92 -8.53 -3.01
CA GLU A 21 18.12 -8.62 -4.45
C GLU A 21 16.89 -9.16 -5.17
N ARG A 22 16.31 -10.26 -4.64
CA ARG A 22 15.09 -10.85 -5.18
C ARG A 22 13.93 -9.87 -5.15
N GLU A 23 13.69 -9.23 -4.01
CA GLU A 23 12.56 -8.29 -3.88
C GLU A 23 12.72 -7.07 -4.81
N VAL A 24 13.94 -6.54 -4.93
CA VAL A 24 14.23 -5.44 -5.86
C VAL A 24 13.97 -5.86 -7.31
N GLN A 25 14.38 -7.07 -7.71
CA GLN A 25 14.11 -7.58 -9.06
C GLN A 25 12.62 -7.77 -9.31
N ASP A 26 11.89 -8.35 -8.36
CA ASP A 26 10.45 -8.55 -8.48
C ASP A 26 9.72 -7.19 -8.61
N MET A 27 10.08 -6.22 -7.78
CA MET A 27 9.51 -4.87 -7.85
C MET A 27 9.85 -4.13 -9.15
N LEU A 28 11.06 -4.32 -9.70
CA LEU A 28 11.46 -3.76 -11.00
C LEU A 28 10.62 -4.36 -12.14
N GLN A 29 10.45 -5.68 -12.14
CA GLN A 29 9.67 -6.38 -13.16
C GLN A 29 8.18 -5.99 -13.10
N MET A 30 7.64 -5.78 -11.91
CA MET A 30 6.27 -5.32 -11.70
C MET A 30 6.09 -3.80 -11.97
N GLY A 31 7.18 -3.05 -12.18
CA GLY A 31 7.13 -1.60 -12.39
C GLY A 31 6.82 -0.79 -11.13
N ILE A 32 6.87 -1.42 -9.94
CA ILE A 32 6.65 -0.76 -8.65
C ILE A 32 7.77 0.24 -8.36
N ILE A 33 9.00 -0.10 -8.75
CA ILE A 33 10.18 0.76 -8.59
C ILE A 33 10.88 1.00 -9.93
N ARG A 34 11.79 1.97 -9.96
CA ARG A 34 12.74 2.23 -11.06
C ARG A 34 14.12 2.61 -10.52
N PRO A 35 15.21 2.45 -11.30
CA PRO A 35 16.50 3.02 -10.94
C PRO A 35 16.39 4.53 -10.70
N SER A 36 17.11 5.03 -9.70
CA SER A 36 17.03 6.44 -9.30
C SER A 36 18.41 7.12 -9.39
N SER A 37 18.38 8.43 -9.63
CA SER A 37 19.52 9.34 -9.48
C SER A 37 19.25 10.41 -8.40
N SER A 38 18.26 10.17 -7.55
CA SER A 38 17.79 11.09 -6.51
C SER A 38 18.91 11.48 -5.53
N ALA A 39 18.82 12.72 -5.06
CA ALA A 39 19.64 13.18 -3.94
C ALA A 39 19.20 12.59 -2.59
N TRP A 40 17.98 12.05 -2.50
CA TRP A 40 17.46 11.36 -1.34
C TRP A 40 17.89 9.89 -1.33
N ALA A 41 18.12 9.34 -0.14
CA ALA A 41 18.33 7.91 0.02
C ALA A 41 17.92 7.45 1.41
N SER A 42 16.88 6.63 1.49
CA SER A 42 16.50 5.90 2.71
C SER A 42 17.03 4.46 2.69
N PRO A 43 17.59 3.93 3.78
CA PRO A 43 18.11 2.58 3.80
C PRO A 43 16.98 1.54 3.93
N VAL A 44 17.25 0.32 3.47
CA VAL A 44 16.33 -0.81 3.62
C VAL A 44 16.56 -1.54 4.94
N VAL A 45 15.48 -1.93 5.60
CA VAL A 45 15.42 -2.76 6.80
C VAL A 45 14.58 -3.98 6.50
N LEU A 46 15.08 -5.16 6.87
CA LEU A 46 14.34 -6.41 6.76
C LEU A 46 13.70 -6.74 8.11
N VAL A 47 12.39 -6.93 8.11
CA VAL A 47 11.62 -7.25 9.33
C VAL A 47 11.06 -8.68 9.20
N PRO A 48 11.38 -9.60 10.13
CA PRO A 48 10.79 -10.93 10.11
C PRO A 48 9.29 -10.86 10.42
N LYS A 49 8.48 -11.57 9.64
CA LYS A 49 7.08 -11.82 9.95
C LYS A 49 6.94 -13.03 10.88
N PRO A 50 5.82 -13.17 11.61
CA PRO A 50 5.54 -14.34 12.45
C PRO A 50 5.49 -15.66 11.67
N ASP A 51 5.14 -15.62 10.39
CA ASP A 51 5.07 -16.78 9.48
C ASP A 51 6.46 -17.23 8.95
N GLY A 52 7.54 -16.52 9.31
CA GLY A 52 8.90 -16.78 8.86
C GLY A 52 9.29 -16.08 7.55
N GLU A 53 8.36 -15.40 6.87
CA GLU A 53 8.71 -14.56 5.73
C GLU A 53 9.44 -13.28 6.18
N ILE A 54 10.19 -12.67 5.26
CA ILE A 54 10.86 -11.40 5.50
C ILE A 54 10.09 -10.28 4.82
N ARG A 55 9.80 -9.21 5.55
CA ARG A 55 9.21 -7.98 5.02
C ARG A 55 10.31 -7.00 4.63
N PHE A 56 10.34 -6.63 3.36
CA PHE A 56 11.19 -5.57 2.84
C PHE A 56 10.59 -4.21 3.22
N CYS A 57 11.25 -3.47 4.11
CA CYS A 57 10.81 -2.16 4.55
C CYS A 57 11.86 -1.09 4.23
N VAL A 58 11.43 0.08 3.80
CA VAL A 58 12.32 1.24 3.69
C VAL A 58 12.20 2.09 4.94
N ASP A 59 13.33 2.44 5.53
CA ASP A 59 13.37 3.30 6.72
C ASP A 59 13.23 4.78 6.32
N TYR A 60 11.98 5.24 6.27
CA TYR A 60 11.65 6.62 6.00
C TYR A 60 11.63 7.51 7.25
N ARG A 61 12.08 7.06 8.43
CA ARG A 61 11.99 7.88 9.66
C ARG A 61 12.59 9.27 9.52
N LYS A 62 13.76 9.38 8.87
CA LYS A 62 14.42 10.66 8.60
C LYS A 62 13.65 11.53 7.61
N LEU A 63 13.11 10.93 6.54
CA LEU A 63 12.28 11.62 5.56
C LEU A 63 10.97 12.12 6.20
N ASN A 64 10.33 11.27 7.00
CA ASN A 64 9.06 11.56 7.67
C ASN A 64 9.19 12.71 8.67
N ALA A 65 10.34 12.84 9.35
CA ALA A 65 10.61 13.93 10.27
C ALA A 65 10.63 15.31 9.59
N VAL A 66 11.01 15.36 8.31
CA VAL A 66 11.05 16.60 7.51
C VAL A 66 9.88 16.74 6.54
N THR A 67 8.97 15.77 6.52
CA THR A 67 7.78 15.77 5.68
C THR A 67 6.63 16.44 6.43
N CYS A 68 6.01 17.44 5.81
CA CYS A 68 4.82 18.08 6.33
C CYS A 68 3.68 17.03 6.45
N PRO A 69 3.06 16.88 7.63
CA PRO A 69 1.96 15.94 7.79
C PRO A 69 0.75 16.34 6.93
N ASP A 70 0.12 15.34 6.31
CA ASP A 70 -1.22 15.44 5.74
C ASP A 70 -2.23 15.12 6.84
N ASN A 71 -2.89 16.16 7.37
CA ASN A 71 -3.83 16.04 8.49
C ASN A 71 -5.23 15.63 8.02
N TYR A 72 -5.32 14.76 7.01
CA TYR A 72 -6.60 14.20 6.60
C TYR A 72 -7.24 13.45 7.79
N PRO A 73 -8.55 13.66 8.05
CA PRO A 73 -9.21 13.06 9.21
C PRO A 73 -9.19 11.54 9.07
N MET A 74 -8.49 10.88 9.99
CA MET A 74 -8.57 9.44 10.15
C MET A 74 -9.74 9.12 11.09
N PRO A 75 -10.56 8.10 10.79
CA PRO A 75 -11.65 7.72 11.66
C PRO A 75 -11.13 7.32 13.04
N ARG A 76 -11.82 7.75 14.09
CA ARG A 76 -11.43 7.42 15.46
C ARG A 76 -11.75 5.97 15.74
N THR A 77 -10.82 5.27 16.41
CA THR A 77 -11.00 3.87 16.77
C THR A 77 -12.27 3.65 17.59
N ASP A 78 -12.60 4.55 18.51
CA ASP A 78 -13.81 4.45 19.34
C ASP A 78 -15.08 4.52 18.50
N GLU A 79 -15.16 5.45 17.54
CA GLU A 79 -16.30 5.60 16.63
C GLU A 79 -16.46 4.36 15.73
N LEU A 80 -15.35 3.78 15.28
CA LEU A 80 -15.36 2.54 14.50
C LEU A 80 -15.86 1.37 15.34
N LEU A 81 -15.41 1.26 16.59
CA LEU A 81 -15.86 0.21 17.50
C LEU A 81 -17.33 0.34 17.85
N GLU A 82 -17.85 1.56 18.00
CA GLU A 82 -19.30 1.77 18.22
C GLU A 82 -20.13 1.36 17.00
N LYS A 83 -19.66 1.66 15.78
CA LYS A 83 -20.32 1.24 14.54
C LYS A 83 -20.27 -0.28 14.35
N LEU A 84 -19.10 -0.87 14.53
CA LEU A 84 -18.88 -2.31 14.35
C LEU A 84 -19.50 -3.14 15.47
N GLY A 85 -19.52 -2.64 16.70
CA GLY A 85 -20.00 -3.36 17.88
C GLY A 85 -21.50 -3.66 17.88
N ARG A 86 -22.27 -3.02 17.00
CA ARG A 86 -23.70 -3.31 16.81
C ARG A 86 -23.95 -4.40 15.76
N ALA A 87 -22.99 -4.63 14.87
CA ALA A 87 -23.14 -5.53 13.75
C ALA A 87 -23.12 -7.00 14.18
N GLN A 88 -23.97 -7.80 13.56
CA GLN A 88 -23.96 -9.26 13.70
C GLN A 88 -22.96 -9.93 12.75
N PHE A 89 -22.69 -9.28 11.60
CA PHE A 89 -21.79 -9.78 10.57
C PHE A 89 -20.77 -8.70 10.22
N ILE A 90 -19.50 -9.07 10.24
CA ILE A 90 -18.39 -8.20 9.86
C ILE A 90 -17.48 -8.98 8.90
N SER A 91 -17.21 -8.38 7.74
CA SER A 91 -16.21 -8.84 6.78
C SER A 91 -15.14 -7.78 6.62
N THR A 92 -13.87 -8.18 6.62
CA THR A 92 -12.75 -7.27 6.38
C THR A 92 -12.12 -7.56 5.02
N LEU A 93 -11.86 -6.50 4.26
CA LEU A 93 -11.14 -6.56 3.00
C LEU A 93 -9.76 -5.95 3.20
N ASP A 94 -8.74 -6.79 3.08
CA ASP A 94 -7.36 -6.34 3.09
C ASP A 94 -7.05 -5.60 1.79
N LEU A 95 -6.86 -4.28 1.89
CA LEU A 95 -6.39 -3.45 0.78
C LEU A 95 -4.93 -3.05 0.97
N THR A 96 -4.16 -3.73 1.83
CA THR A 96 -2.75 -3.41 2.10
C THR A 96 -1.93 -3.33 0.82
N LYS A 97 -2.14 -4.18 -0.20
CA LYS A 97 -1.43 -4.00 -1.48
C LYS A 97 -2.00 -2.91 -2.40
N GLY A 98 -3.06 -2.24 -1.98
CA GLY A 98 -3.67 -1.08 -2.61
C GLY A 98 -2.76 0.15 -2.64
N TYR A 99 -1.80 0.29 -1.70
CA TYR A 99 -0.81 1.37 -1.77
C TYR A 99 -0.05 1.37 -3.10
N TRP A 100 0.33 0.18 -3.60
CA TRP A 100 1.02 0.05 -4.88
C TRP A 100 0.15 0.37 -6.10
N GLN A 101 -1.16 0.61 -5.92
CA GLN A 101 -2.04 1.08 -6.98
C GLN A 101 -2.10 2.61 -7.06
N VAL A 102 -1.63 3.31 -6.03
CA VAL A 102 -1.63 4.78 -5.98
C VAL A 102 -0.34 5.30 -6.62
N PRO A 103 -0.38 5.93 -7.81
CA PRO A 103 0.83 6.47 -8.42
C PRO A 103 1.36 7.66 -7.62
N LEU A 104 2.68 7.72 -7.45
CA LEU A 104 3.34 8.91 -6.92
C LEU A 104 3.54 9.95 -8.03
N ASP A 105 3.46 11.24 -7.69
CA ASP A 105 3.97 12.31 -8.55
C ASP A 105 5.50 12.28 -8.59
N GLU A 106 6.12 12.82 -9.65
CA GLU A 106 7.58 12.72 -9.85
C GLU A 106 8.40 13.32 -8.69
N SER A 107 7.89 14.34 -7.99
CA SER A 107 8.59 14.93 -6.84
C SER A 107 8.53 14.01 -5.60
N ALA A 108 7.42 13.31 -5.41
CA ALA A 108 7.28 12.30 -4.37
C ALA A 108 8.08 11.03 -4.69
N LYS A 109 8.19 10.65 -5.97
CA LYS A 109 9.08 9.54 -6.40
C LYS A 109 10.51 9.80 -5.99
N GLU A 110 11.04 10.98 -6.30
CA GLU A 110 12.40 11.35 -5.92
C GLU A 110 12.65 11.23 -4.41
N ARG A 111 11.67 11.63 -3.59
CA ARG A 111 11.74 11.53 -2.12
C ARG A 111 11.62 10.10 -1.61
N SER A 112 10.94 9.22 -2.34
CA SER A 112 10.81 7.79 -2.03
C SER A 112 12.08 6.98 -2.33
N ALA A 113 13.15 7.63 -2.78
CA ALA A 113 14.37 6.95 -3.14
C ALA A 113 14.97 6.18 -1.94
N PHE A 114 15.32 4.92 -2.20
CA PHE A 114 15.92 4.01 -1.23
C PHE A 114 17.19 3.37 -1.77
N ILE A 115 18.11 3.08 -0.86
CA ILE A 115 19.45 2.57 -1.17
C ILE A 115 19.63 1.16 -0.61
N THR A 116 20.21 0.30 -1.43
CA THR A 116 20.63 -1.06 -1.08
C THR A 116 22.10 -1.27 -1.41
N HIS A 117 22.62 -2.47 -1.16
CA HIS A 117 23.97 -2.83 -1.60
C HIS A 117 24.08 -3.03 -3.12
N VAL A 118 22.96 -3.18 -3.83
CA VAL A 118 22.96 -3.33 -5.30
C VAL A 118 22.73 -2.02 -6.06
N GLY A 119 22.10 -1.02 -5.44
CA GLY A 119 21.88 0.24 -6.11
C GLY A 119 20.93 1.20 -5.40
N LEU A 120 20.61 2.28 -6.11
CA LEU A 120 19.64 3.30 -5.70
C LEU A 120 18.40 3.18 -6.59
N TYR A 121 17.23 3.13 -5.96
CA TYR A 121 15.95 2.96 -6.62
C TYR A 121 14.93 3.91 -6.00
N GLU A 122 13.83 4.16 -6.70
CA GLU A 122 12.71 4.94 -6.20
C GLU A 122 11.39 4.31 -6.62
N PHE A 123 10.33 4.56 -5.86
CA PHE A 123 9.02 3.99 -6.13
C PHE A 123 8.27 4.79 -7.19
N ASN A 124 7.55 4.11 -8.07
CA ASN A 124 6.58 4.71 -8.99
C ASN A 124 5.20 4.89 -8.35
N VAL A 125 4.92 4.11 -7.31
CA VAL A 125 3.64 3.98 -6.63
C VAL A 125 3.84 4.12 -5.13
N LEU A 126 2.81 4.43 -4.36
CA LEU A 126 2.92 4.78 -2.95
C LEU A 126 3.51 3.60 -2.16
N PRO A 127 4.71 3.74 -1.54
CA PRO A 127 5.27 2.70 -0.69
C PRO A 127 4.77 2.82 0.75
N PHE A 128 4.85 1.71 1.48
CA PHE A 128 4.68 1.71 2.92
C PHE A 128 5.76 2.55 3.62
N GLY A 129 5.40 3.03 4.81
CA GLY A 129 6.32 3.71 5.72
C GLY A 129 6.49 5.21 5.44
N LEU A 130 5.95 5.75 4.35
CA LEU A 130 5.87 7.20 4.17
C LEU A 130 4.80 7.79 5.10
N ARG A 131 5.13 8.95 5.70
CA ARG A 131 4.26 9.63 6.67
C ARG A 131 2.83 9.84 6.18
N ASN A 132 2.68 10.28 4.93
CA ASN A 132 1.37 10.66 4.38
C ASN A 132 0.72 9.52 3.58
N ALA A 133 1.30 8.31 3.58
CA ALA A 133 0.72 7.18 2.87
C ALA A 133 -0.68 6.82 3.40
N PRO A 134 -0.92 6.67 4.71
CA PRO A 134 -2.24 6.32 5.23
C PRO A 134 -3.30 7.37 4.90
N ALA A 135 -2.95 8.67 5.02
CA ALA A 135 -3.87 9.76 4.68
C ALA A 135 -4.24 9.76 3.18
N THR A 136 -3.27 9.53 2.30
CA THR A 136 -3.51 9.43 0.86
C THR A 136 -4.39 8.24 0.52
N PHE A 137 -4.15 7.11 1.19
CA PHE A 137 -4.94 5.89 1.00
C PHE A 137 -6.36 6.05 1.54
N GLN A 138 -6.53 6.63 2.73
CA GLN A 138 -7.84 6.91 3.33
C GLN A 138 -8.68 7.82 2.42
N LYS A 139 -8.11 8.90 1.86
CA LYS A 139 -8.81 9.76 0.86
C LYS A 139 -9.37 8.94 -0.31
N LEU A 140 -8.57 7.99 -0.81
CA LEU A 140 -8.95 7.14 -1.92
C LEU A 140 -10.13 6.25 -1.51
N VAL A 141 -10.02 5.58 -0.36
CA VAL A 141 -11.04 4.64 0.09
C VAL A 141 -12.32 5.34 0.54
N ASP A 142 -12.24 6.53 1.14
CA ASP A 142 -13.43 7.32 1.46
C ASP A 142 -14.19 7.72 0.19
N SER A 143 -13.47 8.06 -0.88
CA SER A 143 -14.10 8.31 -2.18
C SER A 143 -14.72 7.05 -2.77
N LEU A 144 -14.11 5.88 -2.58
CA LEU A 144 -14.66 4.59 -3.00
C LEU A 144 -15.95 4.24 -2.25
N LEU A 145 -15.95 4.46 -0.93
CA LEU A 145 -17.05 4.14 -0.02
C LEU A 145 -18.07 5.28 0.09
N ALA A 146 -17.98 6.33 -0.73
CA ALA A 146 -18.89 7.46 -0.70
C ALA A 146 -20.35 6.99 -0.85
N GLY A 147 -21.19 7.27 0.17
CA GLY A 147 -22.58 6.81 0.22
C GLY A 147 -22.79 5.39 0.77
N LEU A 148 -21.74 4.71 1.23
CA LEU A 148 -21.78 3.40 1.89
C LEU A 148 -21.37 3.46 3.37
N GLY A 149 -21.27 4.66 3.96
CA GLY A 149 -20.74 4.87 5.32
C GLY A 149 -21.53 4.24 6.47
N GLU A 150 -22.77 3.83 6.20
CA GLU A 150 -23.63 3.08 7.14
C GLU A 150 -23.37 1.57 7.13
N SER A 151 -22.71 1.04 6.09
CA SER A 151 -22.47 -0.39 5.90
C SER A 151 -21.01 -0.77 5.70
N ALA A 152 -20.15 0.22 5.43
CA ALA A 152 -18.73 0.03 5.20
C ALA A 152 -17.92 1.22 5.70
N VAL A 153 -16.75 0.93 6.25
CA VAL A 153 -15.82 1.95 6.74
C VAL A 153 -14.39 1.51 6.47
N ALA A 154 -13.56 2.46 6.06
CA ALA A 154 -12.13 2.23 5.97
C ALA A 154 -11.43 2.56 7.28
N TYR A 155 -10.46 1.73 7.64
CA TYR A 155 -9.52 2.02 8.70
C TYR A 155 -8.15 1.53 8.32
N LEU A 156 -7.21 2.47 8.15
CA LEU A 156 -5.85 2.18 7.72
C LEU A 156 -5.86 1.36 6.42
N ASP A 157 -5.41 0.11 6.48
CA ASP A 157 -5.17 -0.74 5.32
C ASP A 157 -6.36 -1.66 5.01
N ASP A 158 -7.41 -1.63 5.85
CA ASP A 158 -8.59 -2.49 5.77
C ASP A 158 -9.87 -1.70 5.46
N VAL A 159 -10.79 -2.34 4.74
CA VAL A 159 -12.20 -1.94 4.68
C VAL A 159 -13.02 -2.94 5.48
N ALA A 160 -13.69 -2.46 6.52
CA ALA A 160 -14.66 -3.25 7.27
C ALA A 160 -16.06 -3.02 6.69
N ILE A 161 -16.73 -4.11 6.33
CA ILE A 161 -18.12 -4.15 5.87
C ILE A 161 -18.91 -4.81 6.97
N PHE A 162 -20.02 -4.21 7.39
CA PHE A 162 -20.74 -4.63 8.59
C PHE A 162 -22.25 -4.53 8.41
N SER A 163 -23.00 -5.43 9.05
CA SER A 163 -24.46 -5.56 8.86
C SER A 163 -25.13 -6.32 10.01
N ASP A 164 -26.44 -6.13 10.18
CA ASP A 164 -27.23 -6.75 11.26
C ASP A 164 -27.88 -8.08 10.85
N SER A 165 -28.03 -8.32 9.55
CA SER A 165 -28.52 -9.59 9.00
C SER A 165 -27.64 -10.13 7.88
N TRP A 166 -27.67 -11.44 7.66
CA TRP A 166 -26.89 -12.07 6.59
C TRP A 166 -27.32 -11.62 5.19
N ALA A 167 -28.62 -11.40 4.98
CA ALA A 167 -29.16 -10.95 3.70
C ALA A 167 -28.65 -9.54 3.34
N GLU A 168 -28.71 -8.60 4.29
CA GLU A 168 -28.12 -7.26 4.12
C GLU A 168 -26.61 -7.33 3.93
N HIS A 169 -25.93 -8.24 4.63
CA HIS A 169 -24.49 -8.39 4.51
C HIS A 169 -24.04 -8.75 3.10
N LEU A 170 -24.77 -9.65 2.43
CA LEU A 170 -24.51 -9.99 1.03
C LEU A 170 -24.76 -8.79 0.10
N GLU A 171 -25.80 -8.00 0.35
CA GLU A 171 -26.07 -6.78 -0.42
C GLU A 171 -24.96 -5.72 -0.23
N HIS A 172 -24.50 -5.53 1.01
CA HIS A 172 -23.41 -4.59 1.31
C HIS A 172 -22.08 -5.03 0.71
N LEU A 173 -21.75 -6.33 0.79
CA LEU A 173 -20.60 -6.90 0.11
C LEU A 173 -20.66 -6.67 -1.40
N GLN A 174 -21.82 -6.95 -2.02
CA GLN A 174 -22.02 -6.73 -3.44
C GLN A 174 -21.80 -5.26 -3.83
N LYS A 175 -22.40 -4.31 -3.10
CA LYS A 175 -22.22 -2.87 -3.37
C LYS A 175 -20.76 -2.43 -3.27
N VAL A 176 -20.03 -2.90 -2.25
CA VAL A 176 -18.61 -2.57 -2.09
C VAL A 176 -17.77 -3.18 -3.21
N PHE A 177 -18.03 -4.44 -3.59
CA PHE A 177 -17.34 -5.07 -4.71
C PHE A 177 -17.65 -4.42 -6.06
N GLU A 178 -18.89 -3.98 -6.29
CA GLU A 178 -19.27 -3.21 -7.47
C GLU A 178 -18.49 -1.89 -7.53
N ARG A 179 -18.40 -1.15 -6.42
CA ARG A 179 -17.58 0.07 -6.35
C ARG A 179 -16.11 -0.18 -6.66
N ILE A 180 -15.53 -1.25 -6.11
CA ILE A 180 -14.14 -1.63 -6.40
C ILE A 180 -13.96 -1.99 -7.87
N ARG A 181 -14.94 -2.67 -8.47
CA ARG A 181 -14.93 -3.05 -9.89
C ARG A 181 -15.08 -1.85 -10.83
N GLU A 182 -15.92 -0.89 -10.47
CA GLU A 182 -16.15 0.35 -11.21
C GLU A 182 -15.04 1.38 -11.00
N TRP A 183 -14.16 1.15 -10.02
CA TRP A 183 -13.02 2.00 -9.77
C TRP A 183 -12.21 2.17 -11.07
N PRO A 184 -11.81 3.40 -11.43
CA PRO A 184 -11.29 3.70 -12.74
C PRO A 184 -10.18 2.74 -13.16
N VAL A 185 -10.46 1.99 -14.24
CA VAL A 185 -9.52 1.09 -14.89
C VAL A 185 -8.22 1.86 -15.19
N PRO A 186 -7.04 1.28 -14.89
CA PRO A 186 -5.75 1.82 -15.28
C PRO A 186 -5.76 2.43 -16.70
N LYS A 187 -5.64 3.76 -16.81
CA LYS A 187 -5.78 4.48 -18.09
C LYS A 187 -4.46 4.61 -18.86
N SER A 188 -3.35 4.16 -18.28
CA SER A 188 -2.02 4.22 -18.90
C SER A 188 -1.35 2.85 -18.91
N LYS A 189 -0.51 2.63 -19.92
CA LYS A 189 0.31 1.40 -20.05
C LYS A 189 1.07 1.08 -18.76
N LYS A 190 1.59 2.09 -18.05
CA LYS A 190 2.28 1.92 -16.77
C LYS A 190 1.35 1.45 -15.65
N GLN A 191 0.16 2.04 -15.53
CA GLN A 191 -0.83 1.60 -14.53
C GLN A 191 -1.33 0.19 -14.84
N VAL A 192 -1.53 -0.16 -16.11
CA VAL A 192 -1.91 -1.51 -16.53
C VAL A 192 -0.80 -2.51 -16.21
N GLN A 193 0.47 -2.17 -16.46
CA GLN A 193 1.62 -3.02 -16.10
C GLN A 193 1.76 -3.22 -14.59
N SER A 194 1.56 -2.16 -13.79
CA SER A 194 1.56 -2.25 -12.32
C SER A 194 0.42 -3.14 -11.81
N PHE A 195 -0.78 -2.99 -12.37
CA PHE A 195 -1.94 -3.83 -12.06
C PHE A 195 -1.71 -5.29 -12.46
N LEU A 196 -1.18 -5.56 -13.66
CA LEU A 196 -0.86 -6.92 -14.12
C LEU A 196 0.28 -7.55 -13.32
N GLY A 197 1.27 -6.76 -12.87
CA GLY A 197 2.34 -7.23 -11.98
C GLY A 197 1.80 -7.67 -10.61
N LEU A 198 0.93 -6.85 -10.03
CA LEU A 198 0.20 -7.18 -8.80
C LEU A 198 -0.66 -8.43 -8.98
N ALA A 199 -1.48 -8.47 -10.03
CA ALA A 199 -2.42 -9.54 -10.24
C ALA A 199 -1.70 -10.87 -10.64
N GLY A 200 -0.55 -10.77 -11.33
CA GLY A 200 0.38 -11.88 -11.55
C GLY A 200 0.98 -12.45 -10.25
N TYR A 201 1.26 -11.62 -9.24
CA TYR A 201 1.66 -12.11 -7.91
C TYR A 201 0.55 -12.93 -7.23
N TYR A 202 -0.70 -12.49 -7.37
CA TYR A 202 -1.86 -13.15 -6.75
C TYR A 202 -2.38 -14.37 -7.52
N ARG A 203 -1.92 -14.57 -8.75
CA ARG A 203 -2.20 -15.76 -9.56
C ARG A 203 -2.03 -17.07 -8.78
N ARG A 204 -1.04 -17.16 -7.90
CA ARG A 204 -0.78 -18.37 -7.10
C ARG A 204 -1.85 -18.68 -6.03
N PHE A 205 -2.69 -17.69 -5.70
CA PHE A 205 -3.72 -17.79 -4.66
C PHE A 205 -5.15 -17.78 -5.25
N VAL A 206 -5.29 -17.50 -6.55
CA VAL A 206 -6.58 -17.46 -7.25
C VAL A 206 -6.65 -18.62 -8.25
N PRO A 207 -7.44 -19.68 -7.97
CA PRO A 207 -7.66 -20.76 -8.92
C PRO A 207 -8.23 -20.21 -10.24
N HIS A 208 -7.74 -20.72 -11.37
CA HIS A 208 -8.18 -20.33 -12.73
C HIS A 208 -7.96 -18.86 -13.12
N TYR A 209 -6.99 -18.18 -12.50
CA TYR A 209 -6.68 -16.76 -12.74
C TYR A 209 -6.37 -16.38 -14.20
N SER A 210 -5.92 -17.32 -15.03
CA SER A 210 -5.79 -17.13 -16.48
C SER A 210 -6.07 -18.45 -17.19
N GLN A 211 -7.10 -18.48 -18.05
CA GLN A 211 -7.21 -19.49 -19.11
C GLN A 211 -6.34 -19.07 -20.29
#